data_AF-A0A9P0PIA5-F1
#
_entry.id   AF-A0A9P0PIA5-F1
#
_cell.length_a   1.000
_cell.length_b   1.000
_cell.length_c   1.000
_cell.angle_alpha   90.00
_cell.angle_beta   90.00
_cell.angle_gamma   90.00
#
_symmetry.space_group_name_H-M   'P 1'
#
loop_
_entity.id
_entity.type
_entity.pdbx_description
1 polymer ?
#
loop_
_entity_poly.entity_id
_entity_poly.type
_entity_poly.pdbx_seq_one_letter_code
_entity_poly.pdbx_strand_id
1 'polypeptide(L)'
;MHNLLRRSDEKPEDSTRRPRLFDIEKRNQQTVWKCCYYFRTREKRCKSTLVTTGRIVTVSSDTHNHPAVPKKDKYKNMLSQKVTIIRE
;
A
#
# COMPACT_ATOMS: atom_id res chain seq x y z
N MET A 1 12.29 -46.29 28.17
CA MET A 1 11.16 -45.40 28.52
C MET A 1 11.39 -44.07 27.82
N HIS A 2 10.37 -43.59 27.09
CA HIS A 2 9.96 -42.18 26.88
C HIS A 2 11.05 -41.09 26.96
N ASN A 3 11.19 -40.13 26.04
CA ASN A 3 10.15 -39.47 25.26
C ASN A 3 10.82 -38.65 24.13
N LEU A 4 10.13 -38.62 22.99
CA LEU A 4 10.24 -37.62 21.93
C LEU A 4 9.82 -36.22 22.44
N LEU A 5 10.07 -35.22 21.57
CA LEU A 5 9.41 -33.90 21.44
C LEU A 5 10.20 -32.72 22.06
N ARG A 6 10.32 -31.54 21.43
CA ARG A 6 9.92 -31.07 20.09
C ARG A 6 10.67 -29.76 19.81
N ARG A 7 10.82 -29.51 18.51
CA ARG A 7 11.42 -28.36 17.84
C ARG A 7 10.87 -27.02 18.33
N SER A 8 11.76 -26.03 18.25
CA SER A 8 11.54 -24.59 18.23
C SER A 8 10.20 -24.18 17.62
N ASP A 9 9.40 -23.45 18.38
CA ASP A 9 8.26 -22.67 17.89
C ASP A 9 8.77 -21.45 17.12
N GLU A 10 9.27 -21.65 15.90
CA GLU A 10 9.36 -20.58 14.90
C GLU A 10 7.94 -20.27 14.44
N LYS A 11 7.40 -19.15 14.93
CA LYS A 11 6.17 -18.57 14.38
C LYS A 11 6.40 -18.28 12.90
N PRO A 12 5.56 -18.77 11.98
CA PRO A 12 5.67 -18.38 10.59
C PRO A 12 5.34 -16.88 10.49
N GLU A 13 6.32 -16.09 10.06
CA GLU A 13 6.05 -14.75 9.56
C GLU A 13 5.07 -14.88 8.39
N ASP A 14 3.84 -14.47 8.65
CA ASP A 14 2.74 -14.39 7.69
C ASP A 14 3.11 -13.44 6.54
N SER A 15 3.78 -14.02 5.55
CA SER A 15 4.20 -13.43 4.27
C SER A 15 3.01 -13.04 3.37
N THR A 16 1.76 -13.22 3.81
CA THR A 16 0.57 -12.98 2.97
C THR A 16 -0.13 -11.64 3.18
N ARG A 17 0.42 -10.71 3.99
CA ARG A 17 -0.12 -9.35 4.08
C ARG A 17 0.20 -8.54 2.82
N ARG A 18 -0.57 -8.80 1.76
CA ARG A 18 -0.73 -7.90 0.61
C ARG A 18 -1.07 -6.51 1.18
N PRO A 19 -0.34 -5.44 0.83
CA PRO A 19 -0.79 -4.09 1.11
C PRO A 19 -1.99 -3.86 0.18
N ARG A 20 -3.18 -4.24 0.66
CA ARG A 20 -4.44 -3.79 0.07
C ARG A 20 -4.46 -2.30 0.33
N LEU A 21 -4.45 -1.50 -0.73
CA LEU A 21 -4.86 -0.11 -0.64
C LEU A 21 -6.29 -0.15 -0.09
N PHE A 22 -6.46 0.30 1.14
CA PHE A 22 -7.75 0.29 1.81
C PHE A 22 -8.56 1.48 1.28
N ASP A 23 -9.69 1.20 0.65
CA ASP A 23 -10.71 2.19 0.29
C ASP A 23 -11.20 2.87 1.57
N ILE A 24 -10.76 4.11 1.80
CA ILE A 24 -11.28 4.95 2.88
C ILE A 24 -12.30 5.90 2.24
N GLU A 25 -13.57 5.54 2.40
CA GLU A 25 -14.77 6.37 2.21
C GLU A 25 -15.17 6.76 0.76
N LYS A 26 -16.20 6.08 0.22
CA LYS A 26 -16.89 6.47 -1.02
C LYS A 26 -17.88 7.62 -0.77
N ARG A 27 -17.39 8.82 -0.49
CA ARG A 27 -18.20 10.04 -0.60
C ARG A 27 -17.76 10.79 -1.86
N ASN A 28 -18.67 10.94 -2.84
CA ASN A 28 -18.52 11.79 -4.03
C ASN A 28 -17.64 11.27 -5.18
N GLN A 29 -17.82 10.03 -5.65
CA GLN A 29 -17.16 9.48 -6.87
C GLN A 29 -15.61 9.56 -6.89
N GLN A 30 -15.01 9.85 -5.76
CA GLN A 30 -13.58 9.93 -5.56
C GLN A 30 -13.11 8.74 -4.74
N THR A 31 -11.92 8.25 -5.06
CA THR A 31 -11.20 7.26 -4.25
C THR A 31 -9.92 7.89 -3.76
N VAL A 32 -9.72 7.89 -2.45
CA VAL A 32 -8.52 8.42 -1.79
C VAL A 32 -7.55 7.28 -1.53
N TRP A 33 -6.38 7.33 -2.17
CA TRP A 33 -5.30 6.37 -2.03
C TRP A 33 -4.23 6.97 -1.14
N LYS A 34 -3.93 6.30 -0.02
CA LYS A 34 -2.84 6.70 0.87
C LYS A 34 -1.64 5.80 0.66
N CYS A 35 -0.45 6.38 0.79
CA CYS A 35 0.77 5.58 0.83
C CYS A 35 0.66 4.47 1.91
N CYS A 36 1.24 3.29 1.65
CA CYS A 36 1.24 2.20 2.64
C CYS A 36 1.96 2.56 3.95
N TYR A 37 2.87 3.54 3.92
CA TYR A 37 3.54 4.07 5.13
C TYR A 37 2.69 5.08 5.90
N TYR A 38 1.50 5.45 5.41
CA TYR A 38 0.58 6.35 6.11
C TYR A 38 0.14 5.77 7.48
N PHE A 39 -0.06 4.46 7.54
CA PHE A 39 -0.54 3.77 8.75
C PHE A 39 0.56 3.40 9.74
N ARG A 40 1.79 3.88 9.53
CA ARG A 40 2.88 3.74 10.50
C ARG A 40 2.69 4.71 11.68
N THR A 41 3.62 4.65 12.64
CA THR A 41 3.66 5.58 13.78
C THR A 41 3.68 7.02 13.29
N ARG A 42 3.16 7.95 14.10
CA ARG A 42 2.99 9.37 13.74
C ARG A 42 4.26 10.01 13.18
N GLU A 43 5.42 9.66 13.73
CA GLU A 43 6.74 10.15 13.31
C GLU A 43 7.19 9.61 11.94
N LYS A 44 6.82 8.37 11.61
CA LYS A 44 7.20 7.68 10.37
C LYS A 44 6.07 7.64 9.33
N ARG A 45 4.98 8.37 9.58
CA ARG A 45 3.81 8.42 8.69
C ARG A 45 4.19 9.13 7.39
N CYS A 46 3.97 8.45 6.27
CA CYS A 46 4.02 9.11 4.97
C CYS A 46 2.70 9.84 4.71
N LYS A 47 2.77 11.12 4.34
CA LYS A 47 1.58 11.95 4.03
C LYS A 47 1.20 11.95 2.54
N SER A 48 2.00 11.30 1.68
CA SER A 48 1.68 11.19 0.26
C SER A 48 0.33 10.49 0.05
N THR A 49 -0.52 11.18 -0.70
CA THR A 49 -1.91 10.83 -0.95
C THR A 49 -2.22 11.10 -2.42
N LEU A 50 -3.00 10.22 -3.03
CA LEU A 50 -3.56 10.37 -4.37
C LEU A 50 -5.08 10.38 -4.25
N VAL A 51 -5.74 11.19 -5.05
CA VAL A 51 -7.20 11.18 -5.17
C VAL A 51 -7.55 10.87 -6.61
N THR A 52 -8.36 9.85 -6.85
CA THR A 52 -8.82 9.49 -8.20
C THR A 52 -10.29 9.80 -8.34
N THR A 53 -10.65 10.57 -9.37
CA THR A 53 -12.04 10.91 -9.69
C THR A 53 -12.23 10.74 -11.21
N GLY A 54 -12.99 9.72 -11.63
CA GLY A 54 -13.14 9.39 -13.05
C GLY A 54 -11.80 9.04 -13.72
N ARG A 55 -11.37 9.82 -14.73
CA ARG A 55 -10.07 9.67 -15.43
C ARG A 55 -9.00 10.63 -14.92
N ILE A 56 -9.20 11.26 -13.78
CA ILE A 56 -8.28 12.24 -13.18
C ILE A 56 -7.64 11.62 -11.94
N VAL A 57 -6.33 11.78 -11.83
CA VAL A 57 -5.53 11.43 -10.64
C VAL A 57 -4.89 12.71 -10.13
N THR A 58 -5.29 13.17 -8.95
CA THR A 58 -4.67 14.31 -8.27
C THR A 58 -3.65 13.80 -7.26
N VAL A 59 -2.44 14.34 -7.33
CA VAL A 59 -1.34 14.00 -6.42
C VAL A 59 -1.12 15.15 -5.45
N SER A 60 -1.46 14.94 -4.18
CA SER A 60 -1.34 15.99 -3.15
C SER A 60 0.09 16.16 -2.61
N SER A 61 0.96 15.17 -2.83
CA SER A 61 2.39 15.27 -2.48
C SER A 61 3.19 14.18 -3.22
N ASP A 62 4.09 14.61 -4.10
CA ASP A 62 4.97 13.71 -4.85
C ASP A 62 6.11 13.13 -3.99
N THR A 63 6.44 13.76 -2.86
CA THR A 63 7.59 13.37 -2.04
C THR A 63 7.20 12.36 -0.96
N HIS A 64 7.84 11.19 -1.00
CA HIS A 64 7.77 10.19 0.06
C HIS A 64 8.93 10.37 1.05
N ASN A 65 8.67 10.17 2.33
CA ASN A 65 9.67 10.18 3.40
C ASN A 65 10.33 8.81 3.64
N HIS A 66 10.25 7.91 2.66
CA HIS A 66 10.80 6.56 2.74
C HIS A 66 11.24 6.11 1.34
N PRO A 67 12.18 5.14 1.24
CA PRO A 67 12.57 4.58 -0.05
C PRO A 67 11.40 3.85 -0.71
N ALA A 68 11.39 3.86 -2.05
CA ALA A 68 10.51 3.03 -2.84
C ALA A 68 10.95 1.56 -2.73
N VAL A 69 10.01 0.66 -2.45
CA VAL A 69 10.26 -0.79 -2.41
C VAL A 69 9.47 -1.44 -3.57
N PRO A 70 10.02 -1.43 -4.80
CA PRO A 70 9.35 -2.04 -5.94
C PRO A 70 9.27 -3.56 -5.77
N LYS A 71 8.11 -4.15 -6.11
CA LYS A 71 7.95 -5.60 -6.17
C LYS A 71 8.34 -6.12 -7.55
N LYS A 72 9.06 -7.24 -7.61
CA LYS A 72 9.54 -7.85 -8.86
C LYS A 72 8.42 -8.06 -9.89
N ASP A 73 7.22 -8.46 -9.44
CA ASP A 73 6.08 -8.74 -10.31
C ASP A 73 4.96 -7.68 -10.26
N LYS A 74 5.29 -6.43 -9.92
CA LYS A 74 4.29 -5.37 -9.68
C LYS A 74 3.29 -5.19 -10.83
N TYR A 75 3.74 -5.37 -12.07
CA TYR A 75 2.94 -5.09 -13.27
C TYR A 75 2.33 -6.33 -13.91
N LYS A 76 2.54 -7.52 -13.35
CA LYS A 76 1.96 -8.75 -13.87
C LYS A 76 0.44 -8.70 -13.71
N ASN A 77 -0.29 -8.89 -14.82
CA ASN A 77 -1.76 -8.88 -14.87
C ASN A 77 -2.41 -7.54 -14.45
N MET A 78 -1.72 -6.41 -14.64
CA MET A 78 -2.28 -5.09 -14.34
C MET A 78 -3.13 -4.58 -15.51
N LEU A 79 -4.38 -4.18 -15.24
CA LEU A 79 -5.19 -3.42 -16.19
C LEU A 79 -4.70 -1.96 -16.20
N SER A 80 -4.57 -1.37 -17.38
CA SER A 80 -4.13 0.01 -17.55
C SER A 80 -5.12 0.80 -18.41
N GLN A 81 -5.24 2.09 -18.14
CA GLN A 81 -6.06 3.04 -18.90
C GLN A 81 -5.36 4.40 -18.97
N LYS A 82 -5.66 5.17 -20.01
CA LYS A 82 -5.17 6.55 -20.14
C LYS A 82 -5.90 7.46 -19.14
N VAL A 83 -5.13 8.16 -18.31
CA VAL A 83 -5.63 9.09 -17.28
C VAL A 83 -4.88 10.41 -17.35
N THR A 84 -5.48 11.46 -16.79
CA THR A 84 -4.85 12.77 -16.59
C THR A 84 -4.30 12.84 -15.17
N ILE A 85 -3.02 13.18 -15.02
CA ILE A 85 -2.38 13.34 -13.71
C ILE A 85 -2.19 14.83 -13.45
N ILE A 86 -2.79 15.32 -12.36
CA ILE A 86 -2.64 16.68 -11.84
C ILE A 86 -1.72 16.59 -10.61
N ARG A 87 -0.67 17.40 -10.59
CA ARG A 87 0.28 17.49 -9.46
C ARG A 87 0.15 18.87 -8.83
N GLU A 88 -0.11 18.90 -7.53
CA GLU A 88 -0.25 20.12 -6.72
C GLU A 88 0.99 20.38 -5.87
#